data_AF-A0A931XAU2-F1
#
_entry.id   AF-A0A931XAU2-F1
#
_cell.length_a   1.000
_cell.length_b   1.000
_cell.length_c   1.000
_cell.angle_alpha   90.00
_cell.angle_beta   90.00
_cell.angle_gamma   90.00
#
_symmetry.space_group_name_H-M   'P 1'
#
loop_
_entity.id
_entity.type
_entity.pdbx_description
1 polymer ?
#
loop_
_entity_poly.entity_id
_entity_poly.type
_entity_poly.pdbx_seq_one_letter_code
_entity_poly.pdbx_strand_id
1 'polypeptide(L)' 'MKPCSRVISLLADYLERRLPADVQARLERHLADCEVCLRQLRTYESTVSLLRSLQEEDLPGELRLRLRAFIDRKHCSNN' A
#
# COMPACT_ATOMS: atom_id res chain seq x y z
N MET A 1 18.79 -16.21 5.38
CA MET A 1 18.01 -15.40 6.33
C MET A 1 18.41 -13.93 6.16
N LYS A 2 17.47 -12.97 6.02
CA LYS A 2 17.81 -11.54 6.15
C LYS A 2 17.63 -11.14 7.62
N PRO A 3 18.47 -10.27 8.18
CA PRO A 3 18.31 -9.81 9.57
C PRO A 3 17.05 -8.94 9.71
N CYS A 4 16.38 -9.01 10.86
CA CYS A 4 15.17 -8.23 11.17
C CYS A 4 15.38 -6.73 10.96
N SER A 5 16.60 -6.22 11.20
CA SER A 5 16.96 -4.81 10.95
C SER A 5 16.77 -4.36 9.50
N ARG A 6 16.79 -5.29 8.55
CA ARG A 6 16.58 -5.01 7.13
C ARG A 6 15.11 -5.13 6.69
N VAL A 7 14.20 -5.56 7.58
CA VAL A 7 12.77 -5.64 7.27
C VAL A 7 12.16 -4.25 7.15
N ILE A 8 12.49 -3.35 8.09
CA ILE A 8 11.95 -1.99 8.15
C ILE A 8 12.17 -1.24 6.84
N SER A 9 13.36 -1.34 6.23
CA SER A 9 13.66 -0.66 4.98
C SER A 9 12.94 -1.22 3.75
N LEU A 10 12.31 -2.40 3.87
CA LEU A 10 11.55 -3.04 2.80
C LEU A 10 10.03 -2.85 2.95
N LEU A 11 9.54 -2.39 4.10
CA LEU A 11 8.09 -2.33 4.37
C LEU A 11 7.34 -1.37 3.44
N ALA A 12 7.94 -0.22 3.12
CA ALA A 12 7.34 0.75 2.19
C ALA A 12 7.11 0.13 0.80
N ASP A 13 8.18 -0.41 0.20
CA ASP A 13 8.12 -1.05 -1.11
C ASP A 13 7.26 -2.33 -1.09
N TYR A 14 7.21 -3.04 0.04
CA TYR A 14 6.36 -4.22 0.22
C TYR A 14 4.87 -3.85 0.17
N LEU A 15 4.43 -2.83 0.90
CA LEU A 15 3.04 -2.37 0.89
C LEU A 15 2.61 -1.82 -0.48
N GLU A 16 3.55 -1.21 -1.20
CA GLU A 16 3.31 -0.66 -2.54
C GLU A 16 3.50 -1.70 -3.67
N ARG A 17 3.80 -2.96 -3.33
CA ARG A 17 4.08 -4.05 -4.29
C ARG A 17 5.19 -3.68 -5.31
N ARG A 18 6.19 -2.94 -4.86
CA ARG A 18 7.36 -2.51 -5.66
C ARG A 18 8.60 -3.37 -5.43
N LEU A 19 8.52 -4.40 -4.58
CA LEU A 19 9.64 -5.31 -4.37
C LEU A 19 9.82 -6.28 -5.55
N PRO A 20 11.06 -6.61 -5.93
CA PRO A 20 11.34 -7.75 -6.79
C PRO A 20 10.77 -9.05 -6.20
N ALA A 21 10.27 -9.95 -7.06
CA ALA A 21 9.56 -11.15 -6.63
C ALA A 21 10.39 -12.06 -5.71
N ASP A 22 11.71 -12.17 -5.95
CA ASP A 22 12.61 -12.95 -5.10
C ASP A 22 12.77 -12.32 -3.70
N VAL A 23 12.76 -10.99 -3.62
CA VAL A 23 12.85 -10.24 -2.37
C VAL A 23 11.54 -10.34 -1.59
N GLN A 24 10.42 -10.22 -2.28
CA GLN A 24 9.09 -10.38 -1.69
C GLN A 24 8.92 -11.77 -1.06
N ALA A 25 9.17 -12.84 -1.82
CA ALA A 25 9.02 -14.21 -1.32
C ALA A 25 9.93 -14.49 -0.10
N ARG A 26 11.13 -13.89 -0.07
CA ARG A 26 12.04 -14.00 1.08
C ARG A 26 11.53 -13.26 2.31
N LEU A 27 10.93 -12.09 2.11
CA LEU A 27 10.34 -11.30 3.18
C LEU A 27 9.10 -12.00 3.76
N GLU A 28 8.22 -12.53 2.91
CA GLU A 28 7.04 -13.29 3.32
C GLU A 28 7.39 -14.50 4.18
N ARG A 29 8.39 -15.31 3.76
CA ARG A 29 8.91 -16.41 4.58
C ARG A 29 9.39 -15.93 5.95
N HIS A 30 10.12 -14.82 5.99
CA HIS A 30 10.61 -14.29 7.26
C HIS A 30 9.48 -13.79 8.17
N LEU A 31 8.44 -13.15 7.61
CA LEU A 31 7.28 -12.69 8.36
C LEU A 31 6.45 -13.85 8.91
N ALA A 32 6.41 -14.99 8.21
CA ALA A 32 5.75 -16.20 8.69
C ALA A 32 6.45 -16.80 9.93
N ASP A 33 7.79 -16.73 9.98
CA ASP A 33 8.59 -17.34 11.04
C ASP A 33 9.00 -16.37 12.17
N CYS A 34 8.69 -15.07 12.05
CA CYS A 34 9.17 -14.03 12.97
C CYS A 34 8.05 -13.09 13.45
N GLU A 35 7.52 -13.37 14.64
CA GLU A 35 6.47 -12.54 15.25
C GLU A 35 6.87 -11.07 15.48
N VAL A 36 8.15 -10.82 15.77
CA VAL A 36 8.66 -9.45 16.00
C VAL A 36 8.50 -8.62 14.73
N CYS A 37 8.90 -9.17 13.58
CA CYS A 37 8.80 -8.48 12.30
C CYS A 37 7.34 -8.40 11.83
N LEU A 38 6.52 -9.41 12.12
CA LEU A 38 5.09 -9.34 11.86
C LEU A 38 4.41 -8.21 12.65
N ARG A 39 4.77 -8.03 13.93
CA ARG A 39 4.29 -6.88 14.73
C ARG A 39 4.74 -5.55 14.13
N GLN A 40 5.99 -5.44 13.70
CA GLN A 40 6.50 -4.22 13.04
C GLN A 40 5.73 -3.89 11.75
N LEU A 41 5.44 -4.90 10.91
CA LEU A 41 4.62 -4.72 9.71
C LEU A 41 3.24 -4.16 10.07
N ARG A 42 2.55 -4.75 11.05
CA ARG A 42 1.22 -4.29 11.49
C ARG A 42 1.24 -2.87 12.04
N THR A 43 2.27 -2.51 12.80
CA THR A 43 2.46 -1.13 13.27
C THR A 43 2.64 -0.17 12.09
N TYR A 44 3.49 -0.54 11.13
CA TYR A 44 3.75 0.28 9.95
C TYR A 44 2.48 0.47 9.10
N GLU A 45 1.72 -0.60 8.84
CA GLU A 45 0.41 -0.55 8.17
C GLU A 45 -0.55 0.41 8.86
N SER A 46 -0.60 0.35 10.20
CA SER A 46 -1.45 1.22 11.01
C SER A 46 -1.02 2.69 10.89
N THR A 47 0.29 2.97 10.90
CA THR A 47 0.83 4.33 10.68
C THR A 47 0.46 4.85 9.29
N VAL A 48 0.64 4.05 8.24
CA VAL A 48 0.27 4.42 6.87
C VAL A 48 -1.24 4.68 6.75
N SER A 49 -2.06 3.82 7.35
CA SER A 49 -3.52 3.99 7.36
C SER A 49 -3.93 5.28 8.07
N LEU A 50 -3.33 5.57 9.23
CA LEU A 50 -3.59 6.81 9.98
C LEU A 50 -3.21 8.04 9.14
N LEU A 51 -2.01 8.05 8.56
CA LEU A 51 -1.55 9.18 7.72
C LEU A 51 -2.44 9.36 6.49
N ARG A 52 -2.93 8.28 5.88
CA ARG A 52 -3.87 8.35 4.75
C ARG A 52 -5.22 8.93 5.17
N SER A 53 -5.70 8.60 6.37
CA SER A 53 -6.96 9.16 6.89
C SER A 53 -6.89 10.66 7.18
N LEU A 54 -5.70 11.20 7.44
CA LEU A 54 -5.48 12.63 7.64
C LEU A 54 -5.52 13.44 6.33
N GLN A 55 -5.51 12.78 5.16
CA GLN A 55 -5.40 13.43 3.85
C GLN A 55 -6.76 13.67 3.16
N GLU A 56 -7.87 13.26 3.76
CA GLU A 56 -9.21 13.46 3.20
C GLU A 56 -9.90 14.69 3.79
N GLU A 57 -9.39 15.86 3.44
CA GLU A 57 -10.33 16.97 3.20
C GLU A 57 -11.10 16.61 1.92
N ASP A 58 -12.41 16.44 2.08
CA ASP A 58 -13.37 15.97 1.07
C ASP A 58 -13.07 16.50 -0.33
N LEU A 59 -12.85 15.58 -1.27
CA LEU A 59 -12.81 15.93 -2.69
C LEU A 59 -14.07 16.75 -3.01
N PRO A 60 -13.95 18.03 -3.42
CA PRO A 60 -15.12 18.88 -3.64
C PRO A 60 -16.12 18.17 -4.55
N GLY A 61 -17.41 18.17 -4.18
CA GLY A 61 -18.44 17.38 -4.88
C GLY A 61 -18.43 17.58 -6.40
N GLU A 62 -18.15 18.81 -6.83
CA GLU A 62 -17.98 19.19 -8.24
C GLU A 62 -16.84 18.42 -8.93
N LEU A 63 -15.68 18.30 -8.29
CA LEU A 63 -14.53 17.56 -8.83
C LEU A 63 -14.86 16.06 -8.96
N ARG A 64 -15.60 15.52 -7.99
CA ARG A 64 -16.08 14.12 -7.99
C ARG A 64 -17.01 13.85 -9.17
N LEU A 65 -17.97 14.73 -9.40
CA LEU A 65 -18.92 14.64 -10.52
C LEU A 65 -18.21 14.74 -11.87
N ARG A 66 -17.27 15.68 -12.01
CA ARG A 66 -16.49 15.85 -13.24
C ARG A 66 -15.61 14.65 -13.55
N LEU A 67 -14.95 14.07 -12.54
CA LEU A 67 -14.15 12.84 -12.69
C LEU A 67 -15.02 11.65 -13.10
N ARG A 68 -16.19 11.49 -12.47
CA ARG A 68 -17.15 10.42 -12.84
C ARG A 68 -17.60 10.55 -14.28
N ALA A 69 -18.04 11.74 -14.69
CA ALA A 69 -18.45 12.03 -16.06
C ALA A 69 -17.32 11.84 -17.10
N PHE A 70 -16.06 12.00 -16.69
CA PHE A 70 -14.91 11.73 -17.57
C PHE A 70 -14.67 10.24 -17.76
N ILE A 71 -14.72 9.45 -16.67
CA ILE A 71 -14.54 8.00 -16.71
C ILE A 71 -15.69 7.32 -17.48
N ASP A 72 -16.94 7.74 -17.26
CA ASP A 72 -18.11 7.16 -17.93
C ASP A 72 -18.08 7.41 -19.45
N ARG A 73 -17.61 8.59 -19.87
CA ARG A 73 -17.38 8.90 -21.30
C ARG A 73 -16.33 8.00 -21.94
N LYS A 74 -15.26 7.67 -21.21
CA LYS A 74 -14.21 6.74 -21.68
C LYS A 74 -14.74 5.31 -21.86
N HIS A 75 -15.65 4.86 -21.00
CA HIS A 75 -16.27 3.53 -21.11
C HIS A 75 -17.30 3.43 -22.24
N CYS A 76 -18.02 4.50 -22.58
CA CYS A 76 -18.92 4.49 -23.74
C CYS A 76 -18.19 4.56 -25.09
N SER A 77 -16.95 5.05 -25.13
CA SER A 77 -16.15 5.11 -26.36
C SER A 77 -15.36 3.82 -26.66
N ASN A 78 -15.43 2.83 -25.77
CA ASN A 78 -14.66 1.57 -25.86
C ASN A 78 -15.57 0.32 -26.00
N ASN A 79 -16.80 0.49 -26.47
CA ASN A 79 -17.71 -0.58 -26.91
C ASN A 79 -18.29 -0.24 -28.28
#